data_AF-A0A2D6YG15-F1
#
_entry.id   AF-A0A2D6YG15-F1
#
_cell.length_a   1.000
_cell.length_b   1.000
_cell.length_c   1.000
_cell.angle_alpha   90.00
_cell.angle_beta   90.00
_cell.angle_gamma   90.00
#
_symmetry.space_group_name_H-M   'P 1'
#
loop_
_entity.id
_entity.type
_entity.pdbx_description
1 polymer ?
#
loop_
_entity_poly.entity_id
_entity_poly.type
_entity_poly.pdbx_seq_one_letter_code
_entity_poly.pdbx_strand_id
1 'polypeptide(L)'
;MVRVVDGDTFYVDWTRNNYTESEEKIQLLFVNTLELSQSHKSQDLQFGLSARNFLKGRLQNRPLQLWVSLQFPRDLYQQTLGLLQA
;
A
#
# COMPACT_ATOMS: atom_id res chain seq x y z
N MET A 1 -9.20 -3.41 -8.55
CA MET A 1 -9.55 -3.77 -7.15
C MET A 1 -8.37 -3.43 -6.23
N VAL A 2 -8.57 -3.16 -4.93
CA VAL A 2 -7.47 -2.81 -3.99
C VAL A 2 -7.27 -3.93 -2.97
N ARG A 3 -6.03 -4.43 -2.81
CA ARG A 3 -5.64 -5.45 -1.83
C ARG A 3 -4.61 -4.89 -0.86
N VAL A 4 -4.99 -4.73 0.41
CA VAL A 4 -4.10 -4.17 1.45
C VAL A 4 -3.28 -5.26 2.14
N VAL A 5 -1.95 -5.09 2.12
CA VAL A 5 -0.97 -6.04 2.67
C VAL A 5 -0.75 -5.75 4.16
N ASP A 6 -0.35 -4.53 4.49
CA ASP A 6 -0.07 -4.03 5.85
C ASP A 6 -0.50 -2.54 5.95
N GLY A 7 0.06 -1.79 6.90
CA GLY A 7 -0.36 -0.41 7.18
C GLY A 7 0.21 0.64 6.23
N ASP A 8 1.15 0.29 5.36
CA ASP A 8 1.76 1.19 4.38
C ASP A 8 1.84 0.60 2.97
N THR A 9 1.50 -0.68 2.79
CA THR A 9 1.63 -1.38 1.51
C THR A 9 0.31 -1.94 1.01
N PHE A 10 -0.01 -1.71 -0.26
CA PHE A 10 -1.19 -2.27 -0.91
C PHE A 10 -0.97 -2.48 -2.41
N TYR A 11 -1.77 -3.36 -3.00
CA TYR A 11 -1.86 -3.53 -4.45
C TYR A 11 -3.07 -2.79 -4.99
N VAL A 12 -2.90 -2.14 -6.13
CA VAL A 12 -3.99 -1.53 -6.89
C VAL A 12 -3.90 -2.00 -8.34
N ASP A 13 -5.06 -2.36 -8.87
CA ASP A 13 -5.22 -2.64 -10.29
C ASP A 13 -5.69 -1.34 -10.98
N TRP A 14 -4.78 -0.74 -11.76
CA TRP A 14 -5.00 0.50 -12.52
C TRP A 14 -5.73 0.26 -13.85
N THR A 15 -5.68 -0.97 -14.36
CA THR A 15 -5.99 -1.31 -15.75
C THR A 15 -7.31 -2.07 -15.86
N ARG A 16 -8.40 -1.47 -15.38
CA ARG A 16 -9.74 -1.96 -15.78
C ARG A 16 -10.05 -1.71 -17.27
N ASN A 17 -9.11 -1.16 -18.06
CA ASN A 17 -9.38 -0.75 -19.44
C ASN A 17 -8.42 -1.26 -20.52
N ASN A 18 -7.37 -2.04 -20.25
CA ASN A 18 -6.55 -2.63 -21.32
C ASN A 18 -5.80 -3.89 -20.82
N TYR A 19 -6.27 -5.06 -21.28
CA TYR A 19 -5.61 -6.35 -21.57
C TYR A 19 -4.35 -6.88 -20.81
N THR A 20 -3.88 -6.24 -19.73
CA THR A 20 -2.86 -6.79 -18.85
C THR A 20 -3.25 -6.52 -17.40
N GLU A 21 -3.49 -7.60 -16.65
CA GLU A 21 -3.66 -7.59 -15.20
C GLU A 21 -2.31 -7.25 -14.54
N SER A 22 -1.91 -5.98 -14.59
CA SER A 22 -0.74 -5.50 -13.86
C SER A 22 -1.21 -4.91 -12.53
N GLU A 23 -1.44 -5.78 -11.54
CA GLU A 23 -1.55 -5.32 -10.15
C GLU A 23 -0.26 -4.58 -9.78
N GLU A 24 -0.37 -3.31 -9.45
CA GLU A 24 0.75 -2.50 -9.05
C GLU A 24 0.85 -2.46 -7.53
N LYS A 25 2.04 -2.78 -7.01
CA LYS A 25 2.33 -2.69 -5.58
C LYS A 25 2.75 -1.26 -5.24
N ILE A 26 2.03 -0.64 -4.31
CA ILE A 26 2.26 0.71 -3.80
C ILE A 26 2.78 0.61 -2.36
N GLN A 27 3.85 1.35 -2.07
CA GLN A 27 4.34 1.60 -0.72
C GLN A 27 4.22 3.09 -0.39
N LEU A 28 3.66 3.40 0.78
CA LEU A 28 3.49 4.77 1.23
C LEU A 28 4.81 5.38 1.70
N LEU A 29 5.13 6.57 1.18
CA LEU A 29 6.30 7.32 1.60
C LEU A 29 6.12 7.87 3.03
N PHE A 30 7.23 7.90 3.77
CA PHE A 30 7.33 8.42 5.14
C PHE A 30 6.51 7.67 6.20
N VAL A 31 5.95 6.53 5.84
CA VAL A 31 5.27 5.61 6.75
C VAL A 31 6.01 4.28 6.70
N ASN A 32 6.27 3.68 7.86
CA ASN A 32 6.84 2.35 7.95
C ASN A 32 6.04 1.58 9.00
N THR A 33 5.30 0.56 8.57
CA THR A 33 4.51 -0.28 9.48
C THR A 33 5.05 -1.69 9.54
N LEU A 34 4.58 -2.47 10.51
CA LEU A 34 5.06 -3.82 10.70
C LEU A 34 4.65 -4.71 9.51
N GLU A 35 5.63 -5.32 8.85
CA GLU A 35 5.40 -6.30 7.78
C GLU A 35 4.72 -7.57 8.33
N LEU A 36 3.46 -7.77 7.94
CA LEU A 36 2.65 -8.88 8.46
C LEU A 36 2.99 -10.24 7.83
N SER A 37 3.70 -10.27 6.69
CA SER A 37 4.06 -11.49 5.97
C SER A 37 5.25 -12.25 6.58
N GLN A 38 6.10 -11.59 7.37
CA GLN A 38 7.33 -12.16 7.95
C GLN A 38 7.31 -12.26 9.49
N SER A 39 6.12 -12.40 10.08
CA SER A 39 5.88 -12.31 11.52
C SER A 39 6.54 -13.45 12.35
N HIS A 40 7.83 -13.32 12.66
CA HIS A 40 8.49 -13.95 13.82
C HIS A 40 8.52 -13.02 15.06
N LYS A 41 7.97 -11.81 14.97
CA LYS A 41 7.96 -10.80 16.05
C LYS A 41 6.54 -10.64 16.61
N SER A 42 6.22 -11.48 17.59
CA SER A 42 4.89 -11.59 18.23
C SER A 42 4.47 -10.39 19.08
N GLN A 43 5.34 -9.42 19.35
CA GLN A 43 5.05 -8.33 20.30
C GLN A 43 4.27 -7.14 19.70
N ASP A 44 4.35 -6.89 18.39
CA ASP A 44 3.75 -5.69 17.77
C ASP A 44 2.67 -6.00 16.71
N LEU A 45 2.25 -7.26 16.61
CA LEU A 45 1.28 -7.71 15.60
C LEU A 45 -0.06 -6.96 15.70
N GLN A 46 -0.50 -6.61 16.92
CA GLN A 46 -1.76 -5.87 17.12
C GLN A 46 -1.73 -4.49 16.45
N PHE A 47 -0.58 -3.81 16.45
CA PHE A 47 -0.44 -2.48 15.87
C PHE A 47 -0.35 -2.58 14.34
N GLY A 48 0.36 -3.57 13.82
CA GLY A 48 0.38 -3.86 12.38
C GLY A 48 -1.01 -4.19 11.83
N LEU A 49 -1.78 -5.04 12.52
CA LEU A 49 -3.17 -5.36 12.14
C LEU A 49 -4.08 -4.13 12.20
N SER A 50 -3.93 -3.30 13.23
CA SER A 50 -4.71 -2.06 13.38
C SER A 50 -4.41 -1.07 12.25
N ALA A 51 -3.12 -0.88 11.91
CA ALA A 51 -2.70 -0.01 10.82
C ALA A 51 -3.21 -0.51 9.46
N ARG A 52 -3.09 -1.81 9.19
CA ARG A 52 -3.65 -2.44 7.97
C ARG A 52 -5.15 -2.21 7.84
N ASN A 53 -5.90 -2.45 8.92
CA ASN A 53 -7.35 -2.27 8.92
C ASN A 53 -7.75 -0.80 8.73
N PHE A 54 -6.99 0.13 9.32
CA PHE A 54 -7.17 1.56 9.09
C PHE A 54 -6.98 1.91 7.61
N LEU A 55 -5.86 1.51 7.01
CA LEU A 55 -5.57 1.79 5.61
C LEU A 55 -6.63 1.18 4.68
N LYS A 56 -7.04 -0.07 4.94
CA LYS A 56 -8.14 -0.71 4.22
C LYS A 56 -9.43 0.09 4.29
N GLY A 57 -9.81 0.55 5.48
CA GLY A 57 -11.00 1.39 5.66
C GLY A 57 -10.92 2.71 4.88
N ARG A 58 -9.75 3.35 4.84
CA ARG A 58 -9.55 4.58 4.06
C ARG A 58 -9.69 4.35 2.56
N LEU A 59 -9.05 3.31 2.03
CA LEU A 59 -9.05 2.98 0.60
C LEU A 59 -10.42 2.49 0.08
N GLN A 60 -11.27 1.94 0.94
CA GLN A 60 -12.60 1.45 0.55
C GLN A 60 -13.70 2.53 0.59
N ASN A 61 -13.56 3.53 1.46
CA ASN A 61 -14.66 4.44 1.77
C ASN A 61 -14.67 5.73 0.94
N ARG A 62 -13.53 6.14 0.36
CA ARG A 62 -13.43 7.41 -0.38
C ARG A 62 -12.48 7.29 -1.58
N PRO A 63 -12.73 8.03 -2.67
CA PRO A 63 -11.72 8.22 -3.69
C PRO A 63 -10.53 8.96 -3.09
N LEU A 64 -9.33 8.41 -3.25
CA LEU A 64 -8.07 8.99 -2.79
C LEU A 64 -7.18 9.28 -4.00
N GLN A 65 -6.41 10.35 -3.91
CA GLN A 65 -5.40 10.67 -4.92
C GLN A 65 -4.05 10.10 -4.47
N LEU A 66 -3.38 9.39 -5.37
CA LEU A 66 -2.01 8.92 -5.16
C LEU A 66 -1.03 9.87 -5.85
N TRP A 67 -0.15 10.49 -5.07
CA TRP A 67 0.96 11.27 -5.57
C TRP A 67 2.20 10.40 -5.63
N VAL A 68 2.72 10.16 -6.84
CA VAL A 68 3.93 9.38 -7.05
C VAL A 68 5.15 10.31 -7.04
N SER A 69 6.23 9.88 -6.38
CA SER A 69 7.48 10.64 -6.35
C SER A 69 8.07 10.78 -7.76
N LEU A 70 8.37 12.02 -8.18
CA LEU A 70 8.98 12.27 -9.49
C LEU A 70 10.46 11.89 -9.55
N GLN A 71 11.17 11.98 -8.43
CA GLN A 71 12.61 11.67 -8.35
C GLN A 71 12.86 10.19 -8.09
N PHE A 72 11.99 9.56 -7.30
CA PHE A 72 12.10 8.17 -6.88
C PHE A 72 10.74 7.48 -7.00
N PRO A 73 10.23 7.27 -8.22
CA PRO A 73 8.89 6.69 -8.43
C PRO A 73 8.82 5.23 -7.99
N ARG A 74 9.97 4.55 -7.93
CA ARG A 74 10.10 3.13 -7.61
C ARG A 74 11.15 2.91 -6.53
N ASP A 75 10.95 1.90 -5.70
CA ASP A 75 11.99 1.39 -4.80
C ASP A 75 12.92 0.38 -5.50
N LEU A 76 13.87 -0.20 -4.74
CA LEU A 76 14.80 -1.21 -5.23
C LEU A 76 14.11 -2.52 -5.68
N TYR A 77 12.87 -2.76 -5.24
CA TYR A 77 12.05 -3.92 -5.58
C TYR A 77 10.99 -3.60 -6.64
N GLN A 78 11.09 -2.45 -7.32
CA GLN A 78 10.14 -1.98 -8.35
C GLN A 78 8.72 -1.72 -7.82
N GLN A 79 8.54 -1.51 -6.52
CA GLN A 79 7.29 -1.04 -5.92
C GLN A 79 7.15 0.46 -6.16
N THR A 80 5.94 0.93 -6.46
CA THR A 80 5.70 2.37 -6.61
C THR A 80 5.65 3.05 -5.27
N LEU A 81 6.36 4.19 -5.17
CA LEU A 81 6.45 4.99 -3.98
C LEU A 81 5.53 6.21 -4.08
N GLY A 82 4.63 6.39 -3.11
CA GLY A 82 3.69 7.50 -3.18
C GLY A 82 3.08 7.95 -1.87
N LEU A 83 2.32 9.04 -1.95
CA LEU A 83 1.55 9.62 -0.85
C LEU A 83 0.06 9.57 -1.18
N LEU A 84 -0.75 9.18 -0.20
CA LEU A 84 -2.20 9.25 -0.33
C LEU A 84 -2.71 10.58 0.22
N GLN A 85 -3.44 11.32 -0.61
CA GLN A 85 -4.20 12.50 -0.20
C GLN A 85 -5.69 12.14 -0.10
N ALA A 86 -6.32 12.59 0.98
CA ALA A 86 -7.69 12.24 1.36
C ALA A 86 -8.63 13.43 1.55
#